data_AF-A0A1K1TI79-F1
#
_entry.id   AF-A0A1K1TI79-F1
#
_cell.length_a   1.000
_cell.length_b   1.000
_cell.length_c   1.000
_cell.angle_alpha   90.00
_cell.angle_beta   90.00
_cell.angle_gamma   90.00
#
_symmetry.space_group_name_H-M   'P 1'
#
loop_
_entity.id
_entity.type
_entity.pdbx_description
1 polymer ?
#
loop_
_entity_poly.entity_id
_entity_poly.type
_entity_poly.pdbx_seq_one_letter_code
_entity_poly.pdbx_strand_id
1 'polypeptide(L)'
;MYIFNNTTKKLALILVGPLGCYIAYQMLFIGRYLDIEKYPILTSTYLNGATIIDSVCAFAVALLGFLLARRLGLLDEFLPSFERLSTLSLALITTSILCLLLLSMYRVFGTLSPNYVVQNYHTYSFMVTNGGAWIVLAMYSALLLQLMNMYFSGVTLKNGTFLLLSLLIVSFSGGRGVLILFALMFIVMLMFQRVSLLKFLIVAILTAASMGVSYVIITSLRAPVAPAVIGSVAPSEATSRIDEIFGRKADRVANPEAAKESVAVDPTNSFEDLNYNAAFISEDVLSAIRDEKIEPRAYALEDAMTLFIPRKLMPSKPISTAETRALYPHVAKRGTNITFPLKANVLMHLGSWAFYADWIVVLICQTLMILGVSRRTRAPSIFGFAMLFCGIGFTLIARGGIFNARLLVIVLCVFAAYAGYRTLLRIQTALYASRRERLAGPPSPT
;
A
#
# COMPACT_ATOMS: atom_id res chain seq x y z
N MET A 1 25.49 11.35 21.64
CA MET A 1 25.71 9.89 21.79
C MET A 1 25.22 9.19 20.51
N TYR A 2 26.14 8.76 19.63
CA TYR A 2 25.81 8.01 18.41
C TYR A 2 25.67 6.53 18.76
N ILE A 3 24.47 6.10 19.16
CA ILE A 3 24.23 4.75 19.72
C ILE A 3 24.25 3.64 18.65
N PHE A 4 24.10 3.99 17.38
CA PHE A 4 24.19 3.02 16.29
C PHE A 4 25.61 2.92 15.74
N ASN A 5 26.40 1.97 16.26
CA ASN A 5 27.57 1.44 15.55
C ASN A 5 27.11 0.86 14.18
N ASN A 6 27.98 0.89 13.18
CA ASN A 6 27.75 0.27 11.86
C ASN A 6 27.23 -1.17 11.98
N THR A 7 27.62 -1.93 12.99
CA THR A 7 27.16 -3.32 13.21
C THR A 7 25.68 -3.40 13.59
N THR A 8 25.19 -2.55 14.50
CA THR A 8 23.78 -2.52 14.92
C THR A 8 22.86 -1.98 13.82
N LYS A 9 23.32 -1.04 12.98
CA LYS A 9 22.55 -0.59 11.80
C LYS A 9 22.34 -1.71 10.79
N LYS A 10 23.36 -2.53 10.56
CA LYS A 10 23.31 -3.66 9.63
C LYS A 10 22.32 -4.72 10.10
N LEU A 11 22.37 -5.05 11.39
CA LEU A 11 21.44 -6.01 12.00
C LEU A 11 19.99 -5.48 11.94
N ALA A 12 19.79 -4.20 12.28
CA ALA A 12 18.48 -3.56 12.21
C ALA A 12 17.94 -3.53 10.76
N LEU A 13 18.79 -3.38 9.75
CA LEU A 13 18.35 -3.42 8.36
C LEU A 13 17.78 -4.76 7.92
N ILE A 14 18.42 -5.83 8.40
CA ILE A 14 18.00 -7.20 8.14
C ILE A 14 16.67 -7.46 8.88
N LEU A 15 16.57 -6.98 10.12
CA LEU A 15 15.41 -7.21 11.00
C LEU A 15 14.23 -6.27 10.76
N VAL A 16 14.40 -5.09 10.16
CA VAL A 16 13.32 -4.12 9.84
C VAL A 16 12.94 -4.19 8.35
N GLY A 17 13.74 -4.87 7.53
CA GLY A 17 13.47 -5.10 6.10
C GLY A 17 12.37 -6.13 5.82
N PRO A 18 12.25 -6.58 4.55
CA PRO A 18 11.35 -7.65 4.11
C PRO A 18 11.32 -8.88 5.02
N LEU A 19 12.47 -9.31 5.55
CA LEU A 19 12.53 -10.42 6.50
C LEU A 19 11.75 -10.15 7.80
N GLY A 20 11.97 -9.01 8.44
CA GLY A 20 11.26 -8.65 9.67
C GLY A 20 9.76 -8.55 9.45
N CYS A 21 9.37 -7.96 8.32
CA CYS A 21 7.98 -7.91 7.89
C CYS A 21 7.40 -9.31 7.66
N TYR A 22 8.20 -10.24 7.11
CA TYR A 22 7.80 -11.62 6.89
C TYR A 22 7.58 -12.38 8.20
N ILE A 23 8.52 -12.27 9.15
CA ILE A 23 8.41 -12.90 10.47
C ILE A 23 7.21 -12.34 11.23
N ALA A 24 7.06 -11.01 11.26
CA ALA A 24 5.91 -10.37 11.90
C ALA A 24 4.59 -10.77 11.23
N TYR A 25 4.57 -10.90 9.90
CA TYR A 25 3.42 -11.37 9.15
C TYR A 25 3.03 -12.80 9.58
N GLN A 26 4.00 -13.71 9.57
CA GLN A 26 3.80 -15.11 9.95
C GLN A 26 3.31 -15.24 11.39
N MET A 27 3.91 -14.52 12.34
CA MET A 27 3.50 -14.58 13.74
C MET A 27 2.12 -13.96 14.00
N LEU A 28 1.86 -12.77 13.48
CA LEU A 28 0.67 -11.98 13.85
C LEU A 28 -0.58 -12.35 13.06
N PHE A 29 -0.43 -12.77 11.80
CA PHE A 29 -1.58 -12.97 10.89
C PHE A 29 -1.83 -14.43 10.54
N ILE A 30 -0.87 -15.32 10.80
CA ILE A 30 -1.02 -16.75 10.57
C ILE A 30 -0.92 -17.50 11.91
N GLY A 31 0.26 -17.47 12.55
CA GLY A 31 0.55 -18.24 13.77
C GLY A 31 -0.43 -17.98 14.91
N ARG A 32 -0.81 -16.72 15.15
CA ARG A 32 -1.81 -16.34 16.16
C ARG A 32 -3.17 -17.02 15.96
N TYR A 33 -3.53 -17.33 14.72
CA TYR A 33 -4.84 -17.83 14.33
C TYR A 33 -4.81 -19.30 13.88
N LEU A 34 -3.66 -19.98 13.99
CA LEU A 34 -3.58 -21.42 13.73
C LEU A 34 -4.31 -22.18 14.84
N ASP A 35 -5.43 -22.80 14.45
CA ASP A 35 -6.31 -23.57 15.30
C ASP A 35 -6.74 -24.79 14.49
N ILE A 36 -6.44 -25.99 14.99
CA ILE A 36 -6.69 -27.24 14.26
C ILE A 36 -8.19 -27.52 14.10
N GLU A 37 -9.02 -27.01 15.02
CA GLU A 37 -10.47 -27.16 14.98
C GLU A 37 -11.10 -26.22 13.96
N LYS A 38 -10.50 -25.04 13.73
CA LYS A 38 -11.04 -24.02 12.82
C LYS A 38 -10.43 -24.03 11.42
N TYR A 39 -9.14 -24.35 11.30
CA TYR A 39 -8.37 -24.31 10.06
C TYR A 39 -7.52 -25.59 9.91
N PRO A 40 -8.14 -26.76 9.73
CA PRO A 40 -7.45 -28.04 9.76
C PRO A 40 -6.43 -28.22 8.61
N ILE A 41 -6.72 -27.69 7.42
CA ILE A 41 -5.83 -27.86 6.25
C ILE A 41 -4.61 -26.96 6.40
N LEU A 42 -4.79 -25.72 6.80
CA LEU A 42 -3.73 -24.77 7.07
C LEU A 42 -2.86 -25.27 8.23
N THR A 43 -3.48 -25.71 9.33
CA THR A 43 -2.76 -26.20 10.51
C THR A 43 -1.94 -27.44 10.20
N SER A 44 -2.49 -28.42 9.46
CA SER A 44 -1.72 -29.59 9.02
C SER A 44 -0.58 -29.20 8.07
N THR A 45 -0.79 -28.26 7.15
CA THR A 45 0.25 -27.78 6.24
C THR A 45 1.40 -27.09 7.00
N TYR A 46 1.10 -26.35 8.07
CA TYR A 46 2.11 -25.73 8.94
C TYR A 46 2.81 -26.71 9.89
N LEU A 47 2.10 -27.71 10.41
CA LEU A 47 2.68 -28.79 11.23
C LEU A 47 3.66 -29.66 10.45
N ASN A 48 3.51 -29.76 9.12
CA ASN A 48 4.45 -30.44 8.22
C ASN A 48 5.80 -29.70 8.00
N GLY A 49 6.16 -28.77 8.89
CA GLY A 49 7.47 -28.10 8.89
C GLY A 49 7.57 -26.83 8.06
N ALA A 50 6.47 -26.34 7.47
CA ALA A 50 6.48 -25.14 6.62
C ALA A 50 7.02 -23.90 7.36
N THR A 51 6.61 -23.66 8.62
CA THR A 51 7.13 -22.52 9.41
C THR A 51 8.63 -22.61 9.65
N ILE A 52 9.15 -23.82 9.86
CA ILE A 52 10.58 -24.06 10.11
C ILE A 52 11.36 -23.80 8.82
N ILE A 53 10.90 -24.35 7.69
CA ILE A 53 11.48 -24.11 6.36
C ILE A 53 11.47 -22.62 6.06
N ASP A 54 10.33 -21.95 6.21
CA ASP A 54 10.16 -20.53 5.97
C ASP A 54 11.10 -19.68 6.85
N SER A 55 11.23 -20.01 8.14
CA SER A 55 12.09 -19.29 9.07
C SER A 55 13.59 -19.49 8.75
N VAL A 56 13.99 -20.73 8.45
CA VAL A 56 15.38 -21.07 8.07
C VAL A 56 15.75 -20.42 6.74
N CYS A 57 14.89 -20.54 5.73
CA CYS A 57 15.09 -19.89 4.43
C CYS A 57 15.17 -18.38 4.59
N ALA A 58 14.26 -17.76 5.35
CA ALA A 58 14.24 -16.32 5.53
C ALA A 58 15.49 -15.83 6.30
N PHE A 59 15.97 -16.59 7.30
CA PHE A 59 17.24 -16.32 7.96
C PHE A 59 18.45 -16.45 7.01
N ALA A 60 18.49 -17.51 6.20
CA ALA A 60 19.55 -17.71 5.20
C ALA A 60 19.58 -16.58 4.16
N VAL A 61 18.41 -16.15 3.68
CA VAL A 61 18.23 -15.01 2.76
C VAL A 61 18.80 -13.73 3.37
N ALA A 62 18.51 -13.47 4.63
CA ALA A 62 19.04 -12.33 5.35
C ALA A 62 20.56 -12.38 5.50
N LEU A 63 21.09 -13.54 5.89
CA LEU A 63 22.52 -13.76 6.05
C LEU A 63 23.26 -13.57 4.71
N LEU A 64 22.76 -14.15 3.62
CA LEU A 64 23.32 -14.00 2.28
C LEU A 64 23.27 -12.54 1.80
N GLY A 65 22.14 -11.86 1.99
CA GLY A 65 21.99 -10.45 1.67
C GLY A 65 22.98 -9.58 2.44
N PHE A 66 23.18 -9.87 3.73
CA PHE A 66 24.18 -9.19 4.55
C PHE A 66 25.61 -9.44 4.08
N LEU A 67 25.98 -10.70 3.81
CA LEU A 67 27.30 -11.07 3.32
C LEU A 67 27.60 -10.40 1.97
N LEU A 68 26.62 -10.35 1.07
CA LEU A 68 26.71 -9.66 -0.21
C LEU A 68 26.91 -8.14 -0.02
N ALA A 69 26.08 -7.52 0.82
CA ALA A 69 26.18 -6.08 1.13
C ALA A 69 27.53 -5.72 1.74
N ARG A 70 28.06 -6.59 2.62
CA ARG A 70 29.37 -6.43 3.25
C ARG A 70 30.50 -6.57 2.24
N ARG A 71 30.50 -7.63 1.40
CA ARG A 71 31.55 -7.90 0.41
C ARG A 71 31.68 -6.76 -0.61
N LEU A 72 30.57 -6.11 -0.94
CA LEU A 72 30.53 -5.03 -1.92
C LEU A 72 30.81 -3.63 -1.31
N GLY A 73 31.09 -3.53 0.00
CA GLY A 73 31.40 -2.26 0.67
C GLY A 73 30.23 -1.26 0.64
N LEU A 74 28.99 -1.74 0.65
CA LEU A 74 27.80 -0.94 0.30
C LEU A 74 27.13 -0.24 1.48
N LEU A 75 27.61 -0.53 2.69
CA LEU A 75 27.03 -0.10 3.94
C LEU A 75 27.80 1.13 4.43
N ASP A 76 27.62 2.24 3.72
CA ASP A 76 28.32 3.48 4.03
C ASP A 76 27.42 4.74 3.97
N GLU A 77 27.91 5.80 4.59
CA GLU A 77 27.28 6.84 5.43
C GLU A 77 26.03 7.63 4.99
N PHE A 78 25.37 7.32 3.88
CA PHE A 78 24.21 8.08 3.38
C PHE A 78 24.45 9.61 3.41
N LEU A 79 25.67 10.00 3.01
CA LEU A 79 26.01 11.40 2.88
C LEU A 79 25.09 12.02 1.81
N PRO A 80 24.50 13.20 2.07
CA PRO A 80 23.55 13.84 1.16
C PRO A 80 24.24 14.12 -0.17
N SER A 81 23.79 13.46 -1.25
CA SER A 81 24.57 13.41 -2.47
C SER A 81 24.27 14.50 -3.49
N PHE A 82 23.05 15.02 -3.65
CA PHE A 82 22.76 15.96 -4.75
C PHE A 82 21.55 16.88 -4.53
N GLU A 83 21.24 17.67 -5.57
CA GLU A 83 20.15 18.63 -5.77
C GLU A 83 18.89 18.38 -4.93
N ARG A 84 18.50 19.42 -4.18
CA ARG A 84 17.42 19.38 -3.21
C ARG A 84 16.26 20.27 -3.66
N LEU A 85 15.04 19.78 -3.50
CA LEU A 85 13.84 20.60 -3.67
C LEU A 85 13.81 21.73 -2.63
N SER A 86 13.48 22.93 -3.10
CA SER A 86 13.29 24.10 -2.26
C SER A 86 12.13 23.93 -1.27
N THR A 87 12.13 24.71 -0.19
CA THR A 87 11.02 24.75 0.78
C THR A 87 9.70 25.12 0.09
N LEU A 88 9.73 26.02 -0.89
CA LEU A 88 8.56 26.41 -1.66
C LEU A 88 7.98 25.21 -2.43
N SER A 89 8.83 24.44 -3.10
CA SER A 89 8.41 23.23 -3.82
C SER A 89 7.77 22.21 -2.86
N LEU A 90 8.37 21.98 -1.69
CA LEU A 90 7.83 21.05 -0.67
C LEU A 90 6.47 21.53 -0.12
N ALA A 91 6.32 22.83 0.12
CA ALA A 91 5.06 23.43 0.53
C ALA A 91 3.99 23.26 -0.56
N LEU A 92 4.32 23.58 -1.81
CA LEU A 92 3.40 23.42 -2.95
C LEU A 92 2.94 21.97 -3.12
N ILE A 93 3.84 20.99 -2.99
CA ILE A 93 3.47 19.58 -3.07
C ILE A 93 2.48 19.22 -1.95
N THR A 94 2.76 19.63 -0.71
CA THR A 94 1.93 19.30 0.45
C THR A 94 0.56 19.97 0.36
N THR A 95 0.51 21.25 -0.03
CA THR A 95 -0.74 21.96 -0.27
C THR A 95 -1.54 21.34 -1.42
N SER A 96 -0.87 20.90 -2.49
CA SER A 96 -1.53 20.20 -3.60
C SER A 96 -2.18 18.89 -3.15
N ILE A 97 -1.50 18.13 -2.28
CA ILE A 97 -2.07 16.92 -1.67
C ILE A 97 -3.34 17.25 -0.87
N LEU A 98 -3.30 18.32 -0.06
CA LEU A 98 -4.49 18.78 0.67
C LEU A 98 -5.63 19.19 -0.27
N CYS A 99 -5.34 19.97 -1.31
CA CYS A 99 -6.33 20.36 -2.30
C CYS A 99 -6.95 19.16 -3.02
N LEU A 100 -6.15 18.14 -3.37
CA LEU A 100 -6.63 16.90 -3.98
C LEU A 100 -7.55 16.12 -3.03
N LEU A 101 -7.21 16.06 -1.73
CA LEU A 101 -8.06 15.43 -0.73
C LEU A 101 -9.41 16.17 -0.61
N LEU A 102 -9.38 17.49 -0.49
CA LEU A 102 -10.59 18.31 -0.40
C LEU A 102 -11.45 18.18 -1.67
N LEU A 103 -10.83 18.23 -2.86
CA LEU A 103 -11.51 17.99 -4.13
C LEU A 103 -12.18 16.61 -4.15
N SER A 104 -11.49 15.59 -3.64
CA SER A 104 -12.04 14.25 -3.54
C SER A 104 -13.25 14.20 -2.60
N MET A 105 -13.19 14.85 -1.44
CA MET A 105 -14.30 14.89 -0.47
C MET A 105 -15.50 15.66 -1.04
N TYR A 106 -15.26 16.83 -1.61
CA TYR A 106 -16.30 17.65 -2.22
C TYR A 106 -16.98 16.94 -3.39
N ARG A 107 -16.22 16.22 -4.22
CA ARG A 107 -16.78 15.42 -5.31
C ARG A 107 -17.75 14.35 -4.80
N VAL A 108 -17.42 13.68 -3.69
CA VAL A 108 -18.23 12.57 -3.16
C VAL A 108 -19.47 13.08 -2.45
N PHE A 109 -19.34 14.12 -1.63
CA PHE A 109 -20.43 14.58 -0.75
C PHE A 109 -21.11 15.88 -1.18
N GLY A 110 -20.52 16.64 -2.10
CA GLY A 110 -20.95 18.02 -2.41
C GLY A 110 -20.68 19.02 -1.28
N THR A 111 -19.99 18.60 -0.22
CA THR A 111 -19.69 19.43 0.96
C THR A 111 -18.29 19.14 1.51
N LEU A 112 -17.70 20.14 2.17
CA LEU A 112 -16.44 20.04 2.90
C LEU A 112 -16.64 20.11 4.42
N SER A 113 -17.89 20.04 4.91
CA SER A 113 -18.18 20.07 6.34
C SER A 113 -17.47 18.91 7.05
N PRO A 114 -16.51 19.18 7.96
CA PRO A 114 -15.72 18.14 8.61
C PRO A 114 -16.59 17.13 9.37
N ASN A 115 -17.61 17.62 10.07
CA ASN A 115 -18.53 16.78 10.83
C ASN A 115 -19.28 15.80 9.91
N TYR A 116 -19.74 16.26 8.75
CA TYR A 116 -20.45 15.43 7.78
C TYR A 116 -19.54 14.37 7.16
N VAL A 117 -18.30 14.75 6.80
CA VAL A 117 -17.29 13.84 6.25
C VAL A 117 -16.93 12.74 7.24
N VAL A 118 -16.75 13.10 8.52
CA VAL A 118 -16.42 12.14 9.59
C VAL A 118 -17.57 11.16 9.83
N GLN A 119 -18.81 11.65 9.91
CA GLN A 119 -20.00 10.80 10.08
C GLN A 119 -20.24 9.84 8.90
N ASN A 120 -19.90 10.27 7.69
CA ASN A 120 -20.12 9.50 6.46
C ASN A 120 -18.83 8.89 5.89
N TYR A 121 -17.77 8.77 6.70
CA TYR A 121 -16.44 8.41 6.22
C TYR A 121 -16.38 7.05 5.50
N HIS A 122 -17.21 6.09 5.94
CA HIS A 122 -17.34 4.79 5.27
C HIS A 122 -17.80 4.93 3.81
N THR A 123 -18.79 5.79 3.56
CA THR A 123 -19.30 6.13 2.23
C THR A 123 -18.23 6.84 1.40
N TYR A 124 -17.46 7.74 2.01
CA TYR A 124 -16.31 8.37 1.35
C TYR A 124 -15.30 7.32 0.88
N SER A 125 -14.84 6.47 1.79
CA SER A 125 -13.84 5.45 1.49
C SER A 125 -14.27 4.52 0.37
N PHE A 126 -15.56 4.20 0.26
CA PHE A 126 -16.10 3.40 -0.84
C PHE A 126 -16.12 4.19 -2.16
N MET A 127 -16.74 5.37 -2.15
CA MET A 127 -16.97 6.19 -3.35
C MET A 127 -15.68 6.75 -3.97
N VAL A 128 -14.62 6.96 -3.19
CA VAL A 128 -13.30 7.38 -3.69
C VAL A 128 -12.73 6.40 -4.72
N THR A 129 -13.03 5.11 -4.57
CA THR A 129 -12.60 4.07 -5.52
C THR A 129 -13.45 4.05 -6.81
N ASN A 130 -14.63 4.68 -6.78
CA ASN A 130 -15.56 4.71 -7.91
C ASN A 130 -15.35 5.96 -8.79
N GLY A 131 -14.52 5.83 -9.82
CA GLY A 131 -14.24 6.89 -10.79
C GLY A 131 -13.37 8.04 -10.28
N GLY A 132 -12.94 8.01 -9.01
CA GLY A 132 -12.04 9.00 -8.37
C GLY A 132 -10.65 8.51 -8.05
N ALA A 133 -10.34 7.26 -8.42
CA ALA A 133 -9.05 6.62 -8.11
C ALA A 133 -7.83 7.43 -8.61
N TRP A 134 -7.95 8.17 -9.71
CA TRP A 134 -6.87 9.01 -10.24
C TRP A 134 -6.45 10.12 -9.26
N ILE A 135 -7.37 10.68 -8.47
CA ILE A 135 -7.08 11.71 -7.46
C ILE A 135 -6.17 11.12 -6.38
N VAL A 136 -6.49 9.89 -5.94
CA VAL A 136 -5.69 9.14 -4.96
C VAL A 136 -4.31 8.79 -5.54
N LEU A 137 -4.24 8.35 -6.80
CA LEU A 137 -2.97 8.08 -7.48
C LEU A 137 -2.10 9.33 -7.64
N ALA A 138 -2.71 10.49 -7.87
CA ALA A 138 -2.00 11.77 -7.90
C ALA A 138 -1.40 12.11 -6.52
N MET A 139 -2.16 11.92 -5.43
CA MET A 139 -1.64 12.09 -4.06
C MET A 139 -0.49 11.13 -3.77
N TYR A 140 -0.57 9.87 -4.21
CA TYR A 140 0.52 8.89 -4.05
C TYR A 140 1.77 9.25 -4.85
N SER A 141 1.59 9.76 -6.07
CA SER A 141 2.70 10.23 -6.91
C SER A 141 3.39 11.44 -6.27
N ALA A 142 2.63 12.32 -5.62
CA ALA A 142 3.16 13.45 -4.87
C ALA A 142 3.97 13.01 -3.62
N LEU A 143 3.48 12.00 -2.88
CA LEU A 143 4.24 11.38 -1.78
C LEU A 143 5.54 10.73 -2.26
N LEU A 144 5.49 9.98 -3.37
CA LEU A 144 6.67 9.39 -4.01
C LEU A 144 7.69 10.45 -4.39
N LEU A 145 7.26 11.58 -4.91
CA LEU A 145 8.14 12.69 -5.27
C LEU A 145 8.88 13.24 -4.04
N GLN A 146 8.21 13.38 -2.89
CA GLN A 146 8.85 13.79 -1.64
C GLN A 146 9.86 12.72 -1.14
N LEU A 147 9.50 11.43 -1.24
CA LEU A 147 10.41 10.32 -0.93
C LEU A 147 11.62 10.29 -1.86
N MET A 148 11.44 10.58 -3.15
CA MET A 148 12.54 10.71 -4.11
C MET A 148 13.48 11.84 -3.73
N ASN A 149 12.94 13.02 -3.37
CA ASN A 149 13.76 14.11 -2.86
C ASN A 149 14.59 13.68 -1.65
N MET A 150 14.02 12.92 -0.71
CA MET A 150 14.78 12.35 0.41
C MET A 150 15.82 11.31 -0.02
N TYR A 151 15.51 10.53 -1.05
CA TYR A 151 16.42 9.54 -1.60
C TYR A 151 17.65 10.18 -2.27
N PHE A 152 17.46 11.22 -3.07
CA PHE A 152 18.55 11.89 -3.79
C PHE A 152 19.32 12.89 -2.91
N SER A 153 18.61 13.66 -2.08
CA SER A 153 19.19 14.78 -1.30
C SER A 153 19.50 14.46 0.16
N GLY A 154 19.09 13.28 0.65
CA GLY A 154 19.11 12.95 2.08
C GLY A 154 17.83 13.35 2.82
N VAL A 155 17.59 12.72 3.96
CA VAL A 155 16.52 13.12 4.89
C VAL A 155 17.00 14.30 5.72
N THR A 156 16.15 15.25 5.99
CA THR A 156 16.43 16.42 6.82
C THR A 156 15.21 16.70 7.65
N LEU A 157 15.33 17.51 8.70
CA LEU A 157 14.16 17.90 9.49
C LEU A 157 13.06 18.50 8.58
N LYS A 158 13.45 19.41 7.67
CA LYS A 158 12.50 20.11 6.80
C LYS A 158 11.73 19.17 5.87
N ASN A 159 12.41 18.35 5.06
CA ASN A 159 11.68 17.44 4.15
C ASN A 159 10.96 16.33 4.92
N GLY A 160 11.50 15.87 6.07
CA GLY A 160 10.86 14.92 6.96
C GLY A 160 9.52 15.44 7.50
N THR A 161 9.47 16.69 7.96
CA THR A 161 8.23 17.32 8.44
C THR A 161 7.17 17.43 7.35
N PHE A 162 7.55 17.86 6.13
CA PHE A 162 6.60 17.94 5.01
C PHE A 162 6.04 16.56 4.61
N LEU A 163 6.87 15.52 4.65
CA LEU A 163 6.41 14.15 4.38
C LEU A 163 5.47 13.64 5.46
N LEU A 164 5.79 13.81 6.74
CA LEU A 164 4.91 13.40 7.84
C LEU A 164 3.56 14.12 7.76
N LEU A 165 3.56 15.41 7.46
CA LEU A 165 2.33 16.18 7.23
C LEU A 165 1.55 15.64 6.02
N SER A 166 2.24 15.36 4.92
CA SER A 166 1.62 14.79 3.72
C SER A 166 1.03 13.40 3.97
N LEU A 167 1.72 12.54 4.74
CA LEU A 167 1.22 11.22 5.14
C LEU A 167 -0.02 11.35 6.03
N LEU A 168 -0.02 12.29 6.98
CA LEU A 168 -1.19 12.57 7.81
C LEU A 168 -2.38 13.03 6.97
N ILE A 169 -2.19 13.92 6.00
CA ILE A 169 -3.26 14.37 5.10
C ILE A 169 -3.80 13.19 4.28
N VAL A 170 -2.92 12.42 3.62
CA VAL A 170 -3.34 11.28 2.79
C VAL A 170 -3.95 10.15 3.62
N SER A 171 -3.69 10.07 4.93
CA SER A 171 -4.33 9.10 5.83
C SER A 171 -5.87 9.18 5.82
N PHE A 172 -6.42 10.36 5.54
CA PHE A 172 -7.85 10.60 5.40
C PHE A 172 -8.43 10.11 4.06
N SER A 173 -7.61 9.70 3.08
CA SER A 173 -8.09 9.21 1.77
C SER A 173 -8.59 7.75 1.76
N GLY A 174 -8.45 7.01 2.87
CA GLY A 174 -8.86 5.59 2.98
C GLY A 174 -7.80 4.58 2.49
N GLY A 175 -6.67 5.06 1.95
CA GLY A 175 -5.61 4.29 1.30
C GLY A 175 -4.60 3.56 2.21
N ARG A 176 -5.07 2.69 3.10
CA ARG A 176 -4.27 2.11 4.21
C ARG A 176 -2.98 1.36 3.81
N GLY A 177 -3.06 0.52 2.77
CA GLY A 177 -1.95 -0.36 2.42
C GLY A 177 -0.74 0.41 1.90
N VAL A 178 -0.95 1.29 0.92
CA VAL A 178 0.12 2.01 0.23
C VAL A 178 0.77 3.04 1.15
N LEU A 179 0.03 3.62 2.10
CA LEU A 179 0.58 4.50 3.14
C LEU A 179 1.63 3.82 4.01
N ILE A 180 1.42 2.54 4.38
CA ILE A 180 2.42 1.74 5.12
C ILE A 180 3.72 1.68 4.35
N LEU A 181 3.66 1.48 3.03
CA LEU A 181 4.84 1.40 2.19
C LEU A 181 5.62 2.71 2.17
N PHE A 182 4.95 3.85 2.05
CA PHE A 182 5.60 5.17 2.09
C PHE A 182 6.24 5.45 3.46
N ALA A 183 5.55 5.11 4.54
CA ALA A 183 6.05 5.20 5.91
C ALA A 183 7.29 4.33 6.13
N LEU A 184 7.26 3.07 5.69
CA LEU A 184 8.40 2.15 5.81
C LEU A 184 9.58 2.62 4.96
N MET A 185 9.33 3.11 3.74
CA MET A 185 10.39 3.70 2.92
C MET A 185 11.07 4.86 3.65
N PHE A 186 10.29 5.72 4.27
CA PHE A 186 10.81 6.83 5.07
C PHE A 186 11.63 6.36 6.27
N ILE A 187 11.13 5.39 7.04
CA ILE A 187 11.84 4.80 8.19
C ILE A 187 13.16 4.17 7.73
N VAL A 188 13.15 3.38 6.66
CA VAL A 188 14.36 2.77 6.10
C VAL A 188 15.37 3.85 5.70
N MET A 189 14.95 4.91 4.99
CA MET A 189 15.85 6.03 4.66
C MET A 189 16.42 6.73 5.90
N LEU A 190 15.65 6.86 6.99
CA LEU A 190 16.12 7.42 8.25
C LEU A 190 17.13 6.52 8.97
N MET A 191 16.92 5.20 8.98
CA MET A 191 17.87 4.23 9.57
C MET A 191 19.26 4.34 8.94
N PHE A 192 19.26 4.59 7.64
CA PHE A 192 20.50 4.72 6.89
C PHE A 192 21.20 6.05 7.11
N GLN A 193 20.47 7.12 7.35
CA GLN A 193 21.07 8.40 7.65
C GLN A 193 21.61 8.45 9.09
N ARG A 194 22.63 9.30 9.35
CA ARG A 194 23.21 9.55 10.68
C ARG A 194 22.24 10.31 11.63
N VAL A 195 21.03 9.80 11.83
CA VAL A 195 20.04 10.34 12.78
C VAL A 195 20.29 9.71 14.16
N SER A 196 20.15 10.48 15.24
CA SER A 196 20.27 9.94 16.60
C SER A 196 19.12 8.95 16.90
N LEU A 197 19.39 7.91 17.69
CA LEU A 197 18.39 6.89 18.06
C LEU A 197 17.10 7.52 18.61
N LEU A 198 17.21 8.52 19.49
CA LEU A 198 16.05 9.22 20.05
C LEU A 198 15.20 9.90 18.96
N LYS A 199 15.83 10.61 18.02
CA LYS A 199 15.12 11.26 16.89
C LYS A 199 14.50 10.21 15.97
N PHE A 200 15.20 9.10 15.74
CA PHE A 200 14.67 7.97 14.98
C PHE A 200 13.41 7.38 15.65
N LEU A 201 13.47 7.11 16.96
CA LEU A 201 12.33 6.58 17.72
C LEU A 201 11.14 7.53 17.72
N ILE A 202 11.36 8.83 17.96
CA ILE A 202 10.29 9.85 17.89
C ILE A 202 9.64 9.84 16.51
N VAL A 203 10.44 9.86 15.43
CA VAL A 203 9.90 9.87 14.07
C VAL A 203 9.20 8.54 13.72
N ALA A 204 9.73 7.41 14.18
CA ALA A 204 9.09 6.10 14.01
C ALA A 204 7.73 6.05 14.73
N ILE A 205 7.65 6.56 15.97
CA ILE A 205 6.41 6.66 16.73
C ILE A 205 5.42 7.60 16.04
N LEU A 206 5.85 8.78 15.58
CA LEU A 206 4.97 9.70 14.85
C LEU A 206 4.46 9.11 13.53
N THR A 207 5.33 8.37 12.83
CA THR A 207 4.95 7.65 11.61
C THR A 207 3.93 6.57 11.95
N ALA A 208 4.17 5.75 12.97
CA ALA A 208 3.24 4.73 13.43
C ALA A 208 1.90 5.33 13.90
N ALA A 209 1.93 6.46 14.62
CA ALA A 209 0.74 7.19 15.06
C ALA A 209 -0.05 7.72 13.87
N SER A 210 0.59 8.29 12.85
CA SER A 210 -0.10 8.74 11.62
C SER A 210 -0.81 7.59 10.90
N MET A 211 -0.23 6.39 10.94
CA MET A 211 -0.85 5.18 10.40
C MET A 211 -1.96 4.64 11.31
N GLY A 212 -1.78 4.71 12.63
CA GLY A 212 -2.77 4.36 13.63
C GLY A 212 -4.01 5.25 13.57
N VAL A 213 -3.85 6.55 13.28
CA VAL A 213 -4.95 7.48 13.03
C VAL A 213 -5.78 7.02 11.83
N SER A 214 -5.14 6.61 10.72
CA SER A 214 -5.86 6.01 9.58
C SER A 214 -6.66 4.77 9.99
N TYR A 215 -6.11 3.93 10.88
CA TYR A 215 -6.80 2.75 11.40
C TYR A 215 -8.03 3.14 12.23
N VAL A 216 -7.86 3.98 13.25
CA VAL A 216 -8.93 4.40 14.17
C VAL A 216 -10.05 5.13 13.42
N ILE A 217 -9.72 6.02 12.48
CA ILE A 217 -10.72 6.72 11.66
C ILE A 217 -11.61 5.71 10.92
N ILE A 218 -11.05 4.63 10.38
CA ILE A 218 -11.82 3.65 9.61
C ILE A 218 -12.61 2.69 10.50
N THR A 219 -12.03 2.24 11.62
CA THR A 219 -12.67 1.23 12.48
C THR A 219 -13.68 1.83 13.44
N SER A 220 -13.40 3.02 13.98
CA SER A 220 -14.23 3.65 15.01
C SER A 220 -15.31 4.60 14.44
N LEU A 221 -15.21 4.99 13.16
CA LEU A 221 -16.24 5.80 12.48
C LEU A 221 -17.08 4.98 11.49
N ARG A 222 -17.07 3.65 11.59
CA ARG A 222 -18.10 2.81 10.97
C ARG A 222 -19.43 3.09 11.68
N ALA A 223 -20.51 3.14 10.90
CA ALA A 223 -21.86 3.35 11.43
C ALA A 223 -22.13 2.38 12.60
N PRO A 224 -22.80 2.83 13.67
CA PRO A 224 -23.14 1.96 14.78
C PRO A 224 -23.89 0.73 14.24
N VAL A 225 -23.54 -0.44 14.78
CA VAL A 225 -24.20 -1.72 14.50
C VAL A 225 -25.70 -1.49 14.54
N ALA A 226 -26.35 -1.50 13.38
CA ALA A 226 -27.80 -1.51 13.35
C ALA A 226 -28.23 -2.80 14.06
N PRO A 227 -29.12 -2.75 15.07
CA PRO A 227 -29.61 -3.96 15.69
C PRO A 227 -30.22 -4.84 14.60
N ALA A 228 -30.03 -6.15 14.71
CA ALA A 228 -30.56 -7.15 13.79
C ALA A 228 -32.09 -7.05 13.72
N VAL A 229 -32.61 -6.17 12.88
CA VAL A 229 -34.03 -6.07 12.58
C VAL A 229 -34.25 -6.93 11.35
N ILE A 230 -34.84 -8.10 11.58
CA ILE A 230 -35.43 -8.96 10.55
C ILE A 230 -36.62 -8.18 9.99
N GLY A 231 -36.40 -7.42 8.94
CA GLY A 231 -37.42 -6.64 8.27
C GLY A 231 -36.80 -5.89 7.09
N SER A 232 -37.53 -5.78 5.98
CA SER A 232 -37.06 -5.17 4.73
C SER A 232 -36.53 -3.75 4.98
N VAL A 233 -35.21 -3.60 5.04
CA VAL A 233 -34.54 -2.32 5.19
C VAL A 233 -34.73 -1.54 3.89
N ALA A 234 -35.34 -0.35 3.97
CA ALA A 234 -35.43 0.58 2.86
C ALA A 234 -34.00 0.92 2.35
N PRO A 235 -33.78 1.09 1.03
CA PRO A 235 -32.46 1.39 0.52
C PRO A 235 -31.97 2.70 1.13
N SER A 236 -30.72 2.73 1.60
CA SER A 236 -30.05 3.97 1.99
C SER A 236 -30.09 4.99 0.83
N GLU A 237 -30.13 6.29 1.12
CA GLU A 237 -30.04 7.35 0.08
C GLU A 237 -28.82 7.20 -0.84
N ALA A 238 -27.77 6.49 -0.39
CA ALA A 238 -26.61 6.18 -1.21
C ALA A 238 -26.90 5.11 -2.27
N THR A 239 -27.73 4.12 -1.95
CA THR A 239 -28.18 3.09 -2.92
C THR A 239 -29.16 3.66 -3.93
N SER A 240 -30.07 4.54 -3.51
CA SER A 240 -30.98 5.21 -4.45
C SER A 240 -30.25 6.13 -5.42
N ARG A 241 -29.21 6.85 -4.98
CA ARG A 241 -28.34 7.64 -5.88
C ARG A 241 -27.52 6.76 -6.82
N ILE A 242 -27.09 5.57 -6.38
CA ILE A 242 -26.42 4.60 -7.26
C ILE A 242 -27.40 4.11 -8.34
N ASP A 243 -28.62 3.75 -7.97
CA ASP A 243 -29.65 3.30 -8.92
C ASP A 243 -30.05 4.40 -9.92
N GLU A 244 -30.07 5.67 -9.48
CA GLU A 244 -30.24 6.84 -10.35
C GLU A 244 -29.06 7.04 -11.33
N ILE A 245 -27.83 6.88 -10.87
CA ILE A 245 -26.61 7.00 -11.70
C ILE A 245 -26.52 5.85 -12.72
N PHE A 246 -27.03 4.67 -12.40
CA PHE A 246 -27.01 3.49 -13.27
C PHE A 246 -28.28 3.29 -14.13
N GLY A 247 -29.23 4.24 -14.08
CA GLY A 247 -30.40 4.25 -14.98
C GLY A 247 -31.37 3.07 -14.79
N ARG A 248 -31.37 2.41 -13.62
CA ARG A 248 -32.32 1.33 -13.33
C ARG A 248 -33.56 1.93 -12.67
N LYS A 249 -34.56 2.28 -13.50
CA LYS A 249 -35.93 2.46 -13.00
C LYS A 249 -36.41 1.11 -12.47
N ALA A 250 -36.73 1.05 -11.18
CA ALA A 250 -37.31 -0.11 -10.56
C ALA A 250 -38.78 -0.26 -10.99
N ASP A 251 -39.05 -1.03 -12.03
CA ASP A 251 -40.38 -1.58 -12.24
C ASP A 251 -40.58 -2.74 -11.25
N ARG A 252 -41.29 -2.44 -10.16
CA ARG A 252 -41.83 -3.45 -9.24
C ARG A 252 -43.15 -3.95 -9.81
N VAL A 253 -43.18 -5.17 -10.33
CA VAL A 253 -44.40 -5.98 -10.38
C VAL A 253 -44.08 -7.38 -9.83
N ALA A 254 -44.99 -7.84 -8.98
CA ALA A 254 -44.88 -8.97 -8.08
C ALA A 254 -44.79 -10.34 -8.78
N ASN A 255 -44.06 -11.26 -8.14
CA ASN A 255 -44.57 -12.60 -7.84
C ASN A 255 -43.67 -13.27 -6.77
N PRO A 256 -44.24 -13.85 -5.70
CA PRO A 256 -43.49 -14.53 -4.66
C PRO A 256 -43.49 -16.04 -4.94
N GLU A 257 -42.36 -16.62 -5.33
CA GLU A 257 -42.03 -18.03 -5.08
C GLU A 257 -40.68 -18.34 -5.73
N ALA A 258 -39.60 -18.36 -4.93
CA ALA A 258 -38.44 -19.22 -5.18
C ALA A 258 -37.47 -19.19 -4.00
N ALA A 259 -37.11 -20.41 -3.59
CA ALA A 259 -35.89 -20.83 -2.92
C ALA A 259 -35.57 -20.25 -1.52
N LYS A 260 -35.31 -21.18 -0.60
CA LYS A 260 -34.58 -20.95 0.66
C LYS A 260 -33.20 -20.37 0.32
N GLU A 261 -33.12 -19.05 0.16
CA GLU A 261 -31.85 -18.35 0.01
C GLU A 261 -31.11 -18.36 1.35
N SER A 262 -29.84 -18.75 1.25
CA SER A 262 -28.78 -18.56 2.23
C SER A 262 -29.00 -17.27 3.01
N VAL A 263 -29.03 -17.37 4.35
CA VAL A 263 -29.09 -16.25 5.29
C VAL A 263 -28.19 -15.13 4.76
N ALA A 264 -28.81 -14.04 4.31
CA ALA A 264 -28.11 -12.88 3.80
C ALA A 264 -27.37 -12.24 4.97
N VAL A 265 -26.12 -12.65 5.17
CA VAL A 265 -25.22 -11.97 6.11
C VAL A 265 -25.04 -10.55 5.60
N ASP A 266 -25.52 -9.61 6.41
CA ASP A 266 -25.37 -8.17 6.20
C ASP A 266 -23.89 -7.89 5.85
N PRO A 267 -23.60 -7.18 4.74
CA PRO A 267 -22.23 -6.84 4.36
C PRO A 267 -21.42 -6.27 5.53
N THR A 268 -22.07 -5.54 6.43
CA THR A 268 -21.43 -4.91 7.61
C THR A 268 -20.92 -5.91 8.66
N ASN A 269 -21.57 -7.06 8.81
CA ASN A 269 -21.16 -8.10 9.77
C ASN A 269 -20.01 -8.99 9.25
N SER A 270 -19.77 -9.02 7.93
CA SER A 270 -18.71 -9.84 7.31
C SER A 270 -17.38 -9.10 7.09
N PHE A 271 -17.39 -7.77 7.13
CA PHE A 271 -16.21 -6.95 6.80
C PHE A 271 -15.16 -6.89 7.92
N GLU A 272 -15.50 -7.29 9.15
CA GLU A 272 -14.56 -7.42 10.26
C GLU A 272 -13.72 -8.70 10.16
N ASP A 273 -14.30 -9.80 9.67
CA ASP A 273 -13.59 -11.09 9.53
C ASP A 273 -12.82 -11.23 8.21
N LEU A 274 -13.36 -10.74 7.09
CA LEU A 274 -12.81 -10.99 5.75
C LEU A 274 -11.51 -10.23 5.41
N ASN A 275 -11.15 -9.18 6.15
CA ASN A 275 -9.91 -8.43 5.91
C ASN A 275 -8.77 -8.78 6.88
N TYR A 276 -9.03 -9.56 7.94
CA TYR A 276 -8.09 -9.73 9.04
C TYR A 276 -7.64 -11.16 9.30
N ASN A 277 -8.35 -12.18 8.82
CA ASN A 277 -7.86 -13.56 8.93
C ASN A 277 -7.19 -14.02 7.64
N ALA A 278 -5.90 -13.66 7.50
CA ALA A 278 -5.04 -14.24 6.47
C ALA A 278 -5.02 -15.78 6.54
N ALA A 279 -5.18 -16.34 7.74
CA ALA A 279 -5.39 -17.77 7.96
C ALA A 279 -6.68 -18.28 7.28
N PHE A 280 -7.83 -17.64 7.51
CA PHE A 280 -9.10 -18.01 6.87
C PHE A 280 -9.02 -17.97 5.34
N ILE A 281 -8.50 -16.89 4.76
CA ILE A 281 -8.38 -16.77 3.29
C ILE A 281 -7.43 -17.84 2.73
N SER A 282 -6.37 -18.18 3.46
CA SER A 282 -5.44 -19.24 3.04
C SER A 282 -6.08 -20.62 3.12
N GLU A 283 -6.90 -20.90 4.15
CA GLU A 283 -7.70 -22.13 4.27
C GLU A 283 -8.72 -22.24 3.12
N ASP A 284 -9.43 -21.16 2.81
CA ASP A 284 -10.42 -21.12 1.72
C ASP A 284 -9.76 -21.39 0.37
N VAL A 285 -8.61 -20.78 0.08
CA VAL A 285 -7.85 -21.06 -1.15
C VAL A 285 -7.39 -22.51 -1.21
N LEU A 286 -6.81 -23.05 -0.13
CA LEU A 286 -6.36 -24.44 -0.08
C LEU A 286 -7.52 -25.42 -0.30
N SER A 287 -8.67 -25.17 0.35
CA SER A 287 -9.89 -25.94 0.18
C SER A 287 -10.41 -25.86 -1.26
N ALA A 288 -10.45 -24.66 -1.83
CA ALA A 288 -10.96 -24.47 -3.19
C ALA A 288 -10.06 -25.10 -4.26
N ILE A 289 -8.73 -25.12 -4.06
CA ILE A 289 -7.80 -25.84 -4.95
C ILE A 289 -7.98 -27.36 -4.77
N ARG A 290 -8.06 -27.85 -3.53
CA ARG A 290 -8.24 -29.29 -3.24
C ARG A 290 -9.56 -29.83 -3.81
N ASP A 291 -10.62 -29.04 -3.72
CA ASP A 291 -11.96 -29.40 -4.19
C ASP A 291 -12.15 -29.08 -5.69
N GLU A 292 -11.08 -28.73 -6.43
CA GLU A 292 -11.10 -28.38 -7.86
C GLU A 292 -12.09 -27.24 -8.23
N LYS A 293 -12.44 -26.38 -7.25
CA LYS A 293 -13.32 -25.22 -7.46
C LYS A 293 -12.60 -24.06 -8.16
N ILE A 294 -11.29 -23.95 -7.97
CA ILE A 294 -10.44 -22.97 -8.65
C ILE A 294 -9.17 -23.66 -9.17
N GLU A 295 -8.72 -23.24 -10.35
CA GLU A 295 -7.48 -23.72 -10.94
C GLU A 295 -6.36 -22.69 -10.79
N PRO A 296 -5.13 -23.12 -10.43
CA PRO A 296 -4.00 -22.21 -10.40
C PRO A 296 -3.70 -21.61 -11.77
N ARG A 297 -3.71 -20.28 -11.88
CA ARG A 297 -3.41 -19.56 -13.14
C ARG A 297 -3.01 -18.12 -12.88
N ALA A 298 -2.49 -17.44 -13.90
CA ALA A 298 -2.05 -16.04 -13.80
C ALA A 298 -3.22 -15.03 -13.70
N TYR A 299 -3.99 -15.05 -12.61
CA TYR A 299 -5.12 -14.15 -12.35
C TYR A 299 -4.73 -12.66 -12.48
N ALA A 300 -3.54 -12.29 -12.03
CA ALA A 300 -2.99 -10.94 -12.17
C ALA A 300 -2.90 -10.45 -13.63
N LEU A 301 -2.70 -11.35 -14.59
CA LEU A 301 -2.61 -11.00 -16.01
C LEU A 301 -3.98 -10.61 -16.58
N GLU A 302 -5.05 -11.28 -16.14
CA GLU A 302 -6.43 -10.96 -16.52
C GLU A 302 -6.79 -9.51 -16.13
N ASP A 303 -6.44 -9.12 -14.91
CA ASP A 303 -6.66 -7.76 -14.43
C ASP A 303 -5.72 -6.74 -15.10
N ALA A 304 -4.49 -7.13 -15.46
CA ALA A 304 -3.52 -6.26 -16.12
C ALA A 304 -3.98 -5.80 -17.51
N MET A 305 -4.62 -6.69 -18.28
CA MET A 305 -5.11 -6.40 -19.64
C MET A 305 -6.13 -5.26 -19.67
N THR A 306 -6.94 -5.12 -18.62
CA THR A 306 -8.01 -4.11 -18.58
C THR A 306 -7.68 -2.94 -17.65
N LEU A 307 -6.58 -3.00 -16.90
CA LEU A 307 -6.24 -2.08 -15.80
C LEU A 307 -6.37 -0.60 -16.19
N PHE A 308 -5.80 -0.22 -17.33
CA PHE A 308 -5.75 1.18 -17.80
C PHE A 308 -6.96 1.60 -18.65
N ILE A 309 -7.84 0.68 -18.98
CA ILE A 309 -9.05 0.99 -19.77
C ILE A 309 -10.09 1.63 -18.84
N PRO A 310 -10.52 2.87 -19.10
CA PRO A 310 -11.61 3.50 -18.33
C PRO A 310 -12.90 2.69 -18.49
N ARG A 311 -13.68 2.52 -17.41
CA ARG A 311 -14.97 1.82 -17.48
C ARG A 311 -15.98 2.49 -18.43
N LYS A 312 -15.82 3.79 -18.71
CA LYS A 312 -16.61 4.48 -19.74
C LYS A 312 -16.35 3.93 -21.14
N LEU A 313 -15.12 3.50 -21.42
CA LEU A 313 -14.73 2.91 -22.71
C LEU A 313 -14.92 1.39 -22.73
N MET A 314 -14.95 0.74 -21.56
CA MET A 314 -15.26 -0.68 -21.41
C MET A 314 -16.23 -0.89 -20.24
N PRO A 315 -17.55 -0.76 -20.46
CA PRO A 315 -18.55 -0.93 -19.41
C PRO A 315 -18.56 -2.31 -18.78
N SER A 316 -18.15 -3.33 -19.53
CA SER A 316 -18.01 -4.73 -19.08
C SER A 316 -16.78 -4.97 -18.19
N LYS A 317 -15.90 -3.97 -18.01
CA LYS A 317 -14.68 -4.13 -17.21
C LYS A 317 -15.03 -4.53 -15.77
N PRO A 318 -14.50 -5.66 -15.26
CA PRO A 318 -14.78 -6.11 -13.91
C PRO A 318 -14.48 -5.06 -12.85
N ILE A 319 -15.35 -4.97 -11.84
CA ILE A 319 -15.11 -4.10 -10.69
C ILE A 319 -14.09 -4.73 -9.73
N SER A 320 -14.19 -6.04 -9.58
CA SER A 320 -13.40 -6.82 -8.65
C SER A 320 -12.28 -7.59 -9.32
N THR A 321 -11.21 -7.85 -8.58
CA THR A 321 -10.03 -8.58 -9.05
C THR A 321 -10.39 -9.99 -9.47
N ALA A 322 -9.60 -10.55 -10.38
CA ALA A 322 -9.81 -11.90 -10.89
C ALA A 322 -9.77 -12.95 -9.75
N GLU A 323 -8.91 -12.77 -8.74
CA GLU A 323 -8.85 -13.67 -7.57
C GLU A 323 -10.14 -13.59 -6.74
N THR A 324 -10.65 -12.38 -6.51
CA THR A 324 -11.91 -12.20 -5.75
C THR A 324 -13.09 -12.79 -6.52
N ARG A 325 -13.13 -12.63 -7.85
CA ARG A 325 -14.18 -13.21 -8.69
C ARG A 325 -14.16 -14.74 -8.68
N ALA A 326 -12.98 -15.34 -8.61
CA ALA A 326 -12.81 -16.79 -8.56
C ALA A 326 -13.23 -17.38 -7.21
N LEU A 327 -12.70 -16.86 -6.10
CA LEU A 327 -12.93 -17.46 -4.78
C LEU A 327 -14.21 -16.96 -4.10
N TYR A 328 -14.55 -15.68 -4.28
CA TYR A 328 -15.67 -15.04 -3.60
C TYR A 328 -16.61 -14.33 -4.59
N PRO A 329 -17.30 -15.06 -5.48
CA PRO A 329 -18.14 -14.48 -6.52
C PRO A 329 -19.27 -13.60 -5.95
N HIS A 330 -19.79 -13.92 -4.76
CA HIS A 330 -20.80 -13.13 -4.07
C HIS A 330 -20.27 -11.76 -3.59
N VAL A 331 -19.00 -11.69 -3.14
CA VAL A 331 -18.34 -10.42 -2.79
C VAL A 331 -18.06 -9.60 -4.04
N ALA A 332 -17.62 -10.26 -5.11
CA ALA A 332 -17.36 -9.60 -6.39
C ALA A 332 -18.63 -8.98 -7.00
N LYS A 333 -19.77 -9.67 -6.91
CA LYS A 333 -21.07 -9.14 -7.35
C LYS A 333 -21.48 -7.84 -6.64
N ARG A 334 -21.03 -7.64 -5.40
CA ARG A 334 -21.24 -6.39 -4.62
C ARG A 334 -20.25 -5.28 -5.00
N GLY A 335 -19.39 -5.47 -6.00
CA GLY A 335 -18.38 -4.50 -6.43
C GLY A 335 -17.22 -4.34 -5.44
N THR A 336 -17.01 -5.33 -4.56
CA THR A 336 -15.98 -5.30 -3.52
C THR A 336 -14.82 -6.23 -3.87
N ASN A 337 -13.62 -5.90 -3.36
CA ASN A 337 -12.41 -6.69 -3.51
C ASN A 337 -11.98 -7.32 -2.19
N ILE A 338 -11.61 -8.60 -2.23
CA ILE A 338 -10.86 -9.24 -1.14
C ILE A 338 -9.38 -9.04 -1.39
N THR A 339 -8.66 -8.78 -0.30
CA THR A 339 -7.21 -8.64 -0.32
C THR A 339 -6.62 -9.99 0.10
N PHE A 340 -6.07 -10.71 -0.86
CA PHE A 340 -5.49 -12.03 -0.60
C PHE A 340 -4.14 -11.87 0.10
N PRO A 341 -3.81 -12.63 1.15
CA PRO A 341 -2.47 -12.65 1.71
C PRO A 341 -1.45 -13.27 0.74
N LEU A 342 -0.14 -13.06 0.98
CA LEU A 342 0.93 -13.58 0.11
C LEU A 342 0.80 -15.07 -0.19
N LYS A 343 0.62 -15.92 0.84
CA LYS A 343 0.52 -17.37 0.66
C LYS A 343 -0.71 -17.76 -0.17
N ALA A 344 -1.88 -17.23 0.18
CA ALA A 344 -3.10 -17.45 -0.60
C ALA A 344 -2.94 -16.98 -2.05
N ASN A 345 -2.31 -15.83 -2.28
CA ASN A 345 -2.14 -15.29 -3.62
C ASN A 345 -1.15 -16.12 -4.47
N VAL A 346 -0.03 -16.54 -3.88
CA VAL A 346 0.95 -17.43 -4.53
C VAL A 346 0.34 -18.80 -4.85
N LEU A 347 -0.47 -19.36 -3.93
CA LEU A 347 -1.22 -20.59 -4.17
C LEU A 347 -2.19 -20.46 -5.36
N MET A 348 -2.97 -19.38 -5.42
CA MET A 348 -3.90 -19.14 -6.53
C MET A 348 -3.17 -18.97 -7.87
N HIS A 349 -1.94 -18.47 -7.88
CA HIS A 349 -1.21 -18.23 -9.12
C HIS A 349 -0.37 -19.41 -9.59
N LEU A 350 0.22 -20.16 -8.66
CA LEU A 350 1.25 -21.15 -8.95
C LEU A 350 0.89 -22.57 -8.47
N GLY A 351 -0.15 -22.72 -7.64
CA GLY A 351 -0.64 -24.00 -7.13
C GLY A 351 -0.04 -24.39 -5.78
N SER A 352 -0.39 -25.60 -5.31
CA SER A 352 -0.09 -26.09 -3.96
C SER A 352 1.40 -26.15 -3.61
N TRP A 353 2.27 -26.50 -4.58
CA TRP A 353 3.72 -26.54 -4.37
C TRP A 353 4.30 -25.16 -3.99
N ALA A 354 3.67 -24.08 -4.45
CA ALA A 354 4.16 -22.73 -4.23
C ALA A 354 3.94 -22.22 -2.81
N PHE A 355 3.16 -22.95 -1.99
CA PHE A 355 3.03 -22.69 -0.56
C PHE A 355 4.38 -22.64 0.17
N TYR A 356 5.34 -23.46 -0.27
CA TYR A 356 6.69 -23.58 0.29
C TYR A 356 7.72 -22.67 -0.40
N ALA A 357 7.29 -21.85 -1.37
CA ALA A 357 8.18 -21.05 -2.22
C ALA A 357 8.01 -19.53 -2.01
N ASP A 358 7.16 -19.09 -1.09
CA ASP A 358 6.95 -17.65 -0.81
C ASP A 358 8.20 -16.95 -0.24
N TRP A 359 9.11 -17.69 0.39
CA TRP A 359 10.44 -17.19 0.77
C TRP A 359 11.28 -16.72 -0.43
N ILE A 360 11.01 -17.20 -1.66
CA ILE A 360 11.66 -16.68 -2.88
C ILE A 360 11.25 -15.23 -3.12
N VAL A 361 9.99 -14.89 -2.86
CA VAL A 361 9.50 -13.50 -2.94
C VAL A 361 10.19 -12.64 -1.88
N VAL A 362 10.37 -13.17 -0.67
CA VAL A 362 11.14 -12.52 0.41
C VAL A 362 12.58 -12.25 -0.05
N LEU A 363 13.24 -13.25 -0.65
CA LEU A 363 14.60 -13.14 -1.17
C LEU A 363 14.74 -12.08 -2.25
N ILE A 364 13.84 -12.07 -3.23
CA ILE A 364 13.84 -11.07 -4.30
C ILE A 364 13.68 -9.67 -3.70
N CYS A 365 12.68 -9.46 -2.84
CA CYS A 365 12.45 -8.17 -2.21
C CYS A 365 13.62 -7.71 -1.32
N GLN A 366 14.19 -8.60 -0.51
CA GLN A 366 15.36 -8.31 0.33
C GLN A 366 16.56 -7.92 -0.55
N THR A 367 16.79 -8.65 -1.64
CA THR A 367 17.87 -8.37 -2.58
C THR A 367 17.67 -7.03 -3.27
N LEU A 368 16.47 -6.73 -3.76
CA LEU A 368 16.12 -5.43 -4.36
C LEU A 368 16.32 -4.28 -3.36
N MET A 369 15.90 -4.45 -2.10
CA MET A 369 16.12 -3.45 -1.06
C MET A 369 17.61 -3.16 -0.88
N ILE A 370 18.43 -4.21 -0.72
CA ILE A 370 19.89 -4.10 -0.54
C ILE A 370 20.54 -3.44 -1.76
N LEU A 371 20.17 -3.86 -2.98
CA LEU A 371 20.67 -3.27 -4.23
C LEU A 371 20.24 -1.80 -4.41
N GLY A 372 19.03 -1.44 -4.00
CA GLY A 372 18.54 -0.06 -4.07
C GLY A 372 19.27 0.89 -3.14
N VAL A 373 19.57 0.42 -1.93
CA VAL A 373 20.41 1.09 -0.93
C VAL A 373 21.84 1.23 -1.43
N SER A 374 22.40 0.12 -1.91
CA SER A 374 23.74 0.03 -2.49
C SER A 374 23.97 1.02 -3.63
N ARG A 375 22.98 1.17 -4.50
CA ARG A 375 23.11 2.10 -5.63
C ARG A 375 23.03 3.53 -5.18
N ARG A 376 22.25 3.82 -4.14
CA ARG A 376 22.20 5.16 -3.56
C ARG A 376 23.58 5.65 -3.11
N THR A 377 24.33 4.79 -2.41
CA THR A 377 25.64 5.15 -1.84
C THR A 377 26.70 5.42 -2.91
N ARG A 378 26.63 4.72 -4.05
CA ARG A 378 27.58 4.92 -5.17
C ARG A 378 27.15 6.00 -6.17
N ALA A 379 25.89 5.96 -6.61
CA ALA A 379 25.32 6.84 -7.62
C ALA A 379 23.78 6.81 -7.54
N PRO A 380 23.14 7.75 -6.83
CA PRO A 380 21.70 7.75 -6.65
C PRO A 380 21.01 7.85 -8.02
N SER A 381 20.09 6.93 -8.28
CA SER A 381 19.40 6.82 -9.58
C SER A 381 17.95 6.43 -9.37
N ILE A 382 17.10 6.70 -10.37
CA ILE A 382 15.70 6.24 -10.36
C ILE A 382 15.63 4.71 -10.22
N PHE A 383 16.55 3.98 -10.86
CA PHE A 383 16.62 2.53 -10.75
C PHE A 383 16.93 2.09 -9.32
N GLY A 384 17.88 2.76 -8.65
CA GLY A 384 18.17 2.50 -7.23
C GLY A 384 16.97 2.81 -6.32
N PHE A 385 16.27 3.92 -6.56
CA PHE A 385 15.04 4.27 -5.83
C PHE A 385 13.96 3.21 -6.04
N ALA A 386 13.71 2.81 -7.29
CA ALA A 386 12.70 1.83 -7.64
C ALA A 386 13.00 0.47 -7.00
N MET A 387 14.26 0.01 -7.01
CA MET A 387 14.66 -1.22 -6.32
C MET A 387 14.46 -1.14 -4.80
N LEU A 388 14.82 -0.01 -4.18
CA LEU A 388 14.57 0.21 -2.75
C LEU A 388 13.08 0.16 -2.44
N PHE A 389 12.28 0.90 -3.21
CA PHE A 389 10.84 0.99 -3.02
C PHE A 389 10.13 -0.35 -3.25
N CYS A 390 10.48 -1.06 -4.32
CA CYS A 390 9.95 -2.40 -4.61
C CYS A 390 10.42 -3.43 -3.57
N GLY A 391 11.65 -3.30 -3.07
CA GLY A 391 12.17 -4.15 -2.00
C GLY A 391 11.35 -4.01 -0.71
N ILE A 392 11.05 -2.78 -0.30
CA ILE A 392 10.17 -2.49 0.85
C ILE A 392 8.69 -2.82 0.53
N GLY A 393 8.35 -2.87 -0.76
CA GLY A 393 7.06 -3.33 -1.29
C GLY A 393 6.66 -4.73 -0.79
N PHE A 394 7.58 -5.51 -0.22
CA PHE A 394 7.26 -6.75 0.46
C PHE A 394 6.15 -6.60 1.51
N THR A 395 6.08 -5.49 2.27
CA THR A 395 5.01 -5.33 3.26
C THR A 395 3.63 -5.26 2.61
N LEU A 396 3.55 -4.67 1.41
CA LEU A 396 2.34 -4.67 0.58
C LEU A 396 2.06 -6.05 -0.01
N ILE A 397 3.09 -6.80 -0.37
CA ILE A 397 2.96 -8.15 -0.92
C ILE A 397 2.52 -9.14 0.18
N ALA A 398 3.12 -9.08 1.38
CA ALA A 398 2.80 -9.89 2.55
C ALA A 398 1.38 -9.60 3.09
N ARG A 399 1.07 -8.32 3.35
CA ARG A 399 -0.22 -7.90 3.90
C ARG A 399 -1.34 -7.86 2.87
N GLY A 400 -1.00 -7.47 1.65
CA GLY A 400 -1.96 -7.06 0.63
C GLY A 400 -2.07 -8.00 -0.56
N GLY A 401 -1.21 -9.03 -0.65
CA GLY A 401 -1.08 -9.89 -1.83
C GLY A 401 -1.06 -9.07 -3.09
N ILE A 402 -0.20 -8.06 -3.16
CA ILE A 402 -0.09 -7.18 -4.34
C ILE A 402 0.67 -7.87 -5.48
N PHE A 403 0.76 -9.20 -5.48
CA PHE A 403 1.06 -9.97 -6.69
C PHE A 403 -0.15 -9.93 -7.65
N ASN A 404 -0.60 -8.72 -7.98
CA ASN A 404 -1.71 -8.41 -8.87
C ASN A 404 -1.36 -7.19 -9.72
N ALA A 405 -2.25 -6.83 -10.64
CA ALA A 405 -2.06 -5.74 -11.58
C ALA A 405 -1.76 -4.37 -10.93
N ARG A 406 -2.00 -4.18 -9.61
CA ARG A 406 -1.71 -2.93 -8.91
C ARG A 406 -0.20 -2.62 -8.85
N LEU A 407 0.69 -3.62 -8.99
CA LEU A 407 2.13 -3.37 -9.14
C LEU A 407 2.44 -2.47 -10.34
N LEU A 408 1.71 -2.65 -11.45
CA LEU A 408 1.90 -1.82 -12.65
C LEU A 408 1.55 -0.36 -12.38
N VAL A 409 0.48 -0.12 -11.60
CA VAL A 409 0.09 1.23 -11.17
C VAL A 409 1.19 1.87 -10.32
N ILE A 410 1.76 1.09 -9.39
CA ILE A 410 2.84 1.56 -8.52
C ILE A 410 4.08 1.94 -9.35
N VAL A 411 4.48 1.11 -10.31
CA VAL A 411 5.61 1.38 -11.21
C VAL A 411 5.38 2.66 -12.00
N LEU A 412 4.17 2.88 -12.55
CA LEU A 412 3.84 4.11 -13.25
C LEU A 412 3.89 5.33 -12.34
N CYS A 413 3.40 5.23 -11.10
CA CYS A 413 3.50 6.31 -10.11
C CYS A 413 4.96 6.66 -9.80
N VAL A 414 5.88 5.68 -9.76
CA VAL A 414 7.32 5.93 -9.61
C VAL A 414 7.86 6.73 -10.80
N PHE A 415 7.55 6.33 -12.04
CA PHE A 415 7.99 7.09 -13.22
C PHE A 415 7.41 8.51 -13.27
N ALA A 416 6.11 8.66 -12.99
CA ALA A 416 5.44 9.96 -12.95
C ALA A 416 6.05 10.87 -11.86
N ALA A 417 6.31 10.34 -10.67
CA ALA A 417 6.96 11.06 -9.59
C ALA A 417 8.38 11.50 -9.96
N TYR A 418 9.14 10.66 -10.69
CA TYR A 418 10.48 11.01 -11.15
C TYR A 418 10.46 12.13 -12.19
N ALA A 419 9.55 12.05 -13.16
CA ALA A 419 9.36 13.11 -14.14
C ALA A 419 9.02 14.43 -13.45
N GLY A 420 8.11 14.40 -12.47
CA GLY A 420 7.76 15.56 -11.63
C GLY A 420 8.95 16.11 -10.85
N TYR A 421 9.74 15.23 -10.21
CA TYR A 421 10.94 15.61 -9.46
C TYR A 421 11.97 16.33 -10.35
N ARG A 422 12.29 15.77 -11.53
CA ARG A 422 13.25 16.38 -12.47
C ARG A 422 12.74 17.69 -13.05
N THR A 423 11.44 17.78 -13.30
CA THR A 423 10.81 19.02 -13.79
C THR A 423 10.90 20.13 -12.75
N LEU A 424 10.56 19.85 -11.49
CA LEU A 424 10.66 20.82 -10.40
C LEU A 424 12.08 21.31 -10.18
N LEU A 425 13.07 20.41 -10.26
CA LEU A 425 14.48 20.79 -10.18
C LEU A 425 14.89 21.74 -11.31
N ARG A 426 14.50 21.44 -12.56
CA ARG A 426 14.78 22.31 -13.71
C ARG A 426 14.16 23.70 -13.56
N ILE A 427 12.90 23.76 -13.15
CA ILE A 427 12.19 25.02 -12.89
C ILE A 427 12.91 25.81 -11.79
N GLN A 428 13.27 25.16 -10.69
CA GLN A 428 13.98 25.79 -9.58
C GLN A 428 15.33 26.35 -10.02
N THR A 429 16.12 25.60 -10.78
CA THR A 429 17.42 26.06 -11.29
C THR A 429 17.27 27.25 -12.24
N ALA A 430 16.28 27.22 -13.14
CA ALA A 430 16.00 28.34 -14.04
C ALA A 430 15.58 29.61 -13.29
N LEU A 431 14.74 29.48 -12.25
CA LEU A 431 14.32 30.60 -11.41
C LEU A 431 15.51 31.20 -10.63
N TYR A 432 16.41 30.36 -10.11
CA TYR A 432 17.61 30.84 -9.42
C TYR A 432 18.58 31.55 -10.38
N ALA A 433 18.77 31.03 -11.59
CA ALA A 433 19.60 31.68 -12.61
C ALA A 433 19.06 33.08 -12.98
N SER A 434 17.76 33.18 -13.30
CA SER A 434 17.13 34.46 -13.63
C SER A 434 17.20 35.47 -12.48
N ARG A 435 17.05 35.01 -11.23
CA ARG A 435 17.18 35.89 -10.06
C ARG A 435 18.63 36.37 -9.86
N ARG A 436 19.62 35.52 -10.13
CA ARG A 436 21.04 35.88 -10.03
C ARG A 436 21.42 36.92 -11.08
N GLU A 437 20.95 36.79 -12.30
CA GLU A 437 21.14 37.79 -13.37
C GLU A 437 20.52 39.14 -13.01
N ARG A 438 19.29 39.17 -12.47
CA ARG A 438 18.67 40.42 -12.02
C ARG A 438 19.42 41.09 -10.86
N LEU A 439 20.01 40.31 -9.97
CA LEU A 439 20.77 40.81 -8.82
C LEU A 439 22.20 41.21 -9.18
N ALA A 440 22.75 40.69 -10.27
CA ALA A 440 24.10 41.05 -10.74
C ALA A 440 24.17 42.46 -11.35
N GLY A 441 23.03 43.10 -11.65
CA GLY A 441 22.96 44.41 -12.28
C GLY A 441 23.47 44.40 -13.73
N PRO A 442 23.28 45.50 -14.49
CA PRO A 442 23.92 45.64 -15.80
C PRO A 442 25.46 45.63 -15.64
N PRO A 443 26.21 45.03 -16.59
CA PRO A 443 27.66 45.08 -16.55
C PRO A 443 28.13 46.53 -16.50
N SER A 444 29.02 46.87 -15.56
CA SER A 444 29.56 48.22 -15.48
C SER A 444 30.29 48.54 -16.79
N PRO A 445 29.98 49.65 -17.47
CA PRO A 445 30.76 50.08 -18.61
C PRO A 445 32.17 50.43 -18.10
N THR A 446 33.16 49.63 -18.49
CA THR A 446 34.59 49.91 -18.30
C THR A 446 35.06 50.96 -19.28
#